data_AF-E8KGC8-F1
#
_entry.id   AF-E8KGC8-F1
#
_cell.length_a   1.000
_cell.length_b   1.000
_cell.length_c   1.000
_cell.angle_alpha   90.00
_cell.angle_beta   90.00
_cell.angle_gamma   90.00
#
_symmetry.space_group_name_H-M   'P 1'
#
loop_
_entity.id
_entity.type
_entity.pdbx_description
1 polymer ?
#
loop_
_entity_poly.entity_id
_entity_poly.type
_entity_poly.pdbx_seq_one_letter_code
_entity_poly.pdbx_strand_id
1 'polypeptide(L)' 'MKPKKHYCTEWHNAPTSINSCCHQHDRDYGIKGTVTRAEADKRLRECMIKNGHPIKAWFFWVVVRLFGWIFYNKKNLS' A
#
# COMPACT_ATOMS: atom_id res chain seq x y z
N MET A 1 14.69 -16.84 -13.52
CA MET A 1 14.37 -15.60 -12.78
C MET A 1 13.20 -15.87 -11.85
N LYS A 2 13.35 -15.66 -10.53
CA LYS A 2 12.21 -15.81 -9.59
C LYS A 2 11.15 -14.73 -9.93
N PRO A 3 9.85 -15.06 -9.98
CA PRO A 3 8.82 -14.05 -10.21
C PRO A 3 8.95 -12.97 -9.13
N LYS A 4 8.97 -11.70 -9.55
CA LYS A 4 9.00 -10.58 -8.60
C LYS A 4 7.73 -10.68 -7.76
N LYS A 5 7.87 -10.83 -6.44
CA LYS A 5 6.71 -10.81 -5.53
C LYS A 5 5.93 -9.52 -5.76
N HIS A 6 4.65 -9.65 -6.08
CA HIS A 6 3.74 -8.52 -6.24
C HIS A 6 3.16 -8.16 -4.87
N TYR A 7 3.49 -6.98 -4.38
CA TYR A 7 3.03 -6.48 -3.08
C TYR A 7 1.79 -5.60 -3.21
N CYS A 8 1.49 -5.08 -4.41
CA CYS A 8 0.26 -4.36 -4.65
C CYS A 8 -0.90 -5.35 -4.81
N THR A 9 -1.49 -5.80 -3.70
CA THR A 9 -2.57 -6.80 -3.63
C THR A 9 -3.77 -6.48 -4.52
N GLU A 10 -4.13 -5.20 -4.68
CA GLU A 10 -5.26 -4.75 -5.51
C GLU A 10 -4.83 -4.24 -6.91
N TRP A 11 -3.54 -4.31 -7.26
CA TRP A 11 -3.05 -3.86 -8.57
C TRP A 11 -2.14 -4.92 -9.20
N HIS A 12 -2.79 -5.95 -9.77
CA HIS A 12 -2.11 -7.12 -10.34
C HIS A 12 -1.11 -6.76 -11.47
N ASN A 13 -1.36 -5.69 -12.22
CA ASN A 13 -0.48 -5.17 -13.28
C ASN A 13 0.26 -3.89 -12.87
N ALA A 14 0.61 -3.75 -11.60
CA ALA A 14 1.38 -2.60 -11.13
C ALA A 14 2.77 -2.55 -11.80
N PRO A 15 3.22 -1.37 -12.26
CA PRO A 15 4.60 -1.18 -12.69
C PRO A 15 5.57 -1.61 -11.62
N THR A 16 6.74 -2.14 -12.01
CA THR A 16 7.76 -2.56 -11.05
C THR A 16 8.21 -1.40 -10.15
N SER A 17 8.16 -0.16 -10.66
CA SER A 17 8.46 1.07 -9.91
C SER A 17 7.50 1.31 -8.73
N ILE A 18 6.26 0.84 -8.81
CA ILE A 18 5.26 0.96 -7.73
C ILE A 18 5.35 -0.20 -6.72
N ASN A 19 5.92 -1.34 -7.13
CA ASN A 19 6.01 -2.51 -6.27
C ASN A 19 6.82 -2.25 -4.99
N SER A 20 7.84 -1.39 -5.05
CA SER A 20 8.60 -0.95 -3.87
C SER A 20 7.77 -0.05 -2.95
N CYS A 21 6.89 0.80 -3.50
CA CYS A 21 5.95 1.62 -2.72
C CYS A 21 4.95 0.74 -1.95
N CYS A 22 4.37 -0.27 -2.60
CA CYS A 22 3.44 -1.20 -1.96
C CYS A 22 4.14 -2.05 -0.90
N HIS A 23 5.36 -2.52 -1.15
CA HIS A 23 6.14 -3.25 -0.16
C HIS A 23 6.44 -2.41 1.10
N GLN A 24 6.75 -1.13 0.91
CA GLN A 24 6.95 -0.21 2.04
C GLN A 24 5.64 0.05 2.80
N HIS A 25 4.51 0.19 2.10
CA HIS A 25 3.20 0.33 2.71
C HIS A 25 2.86 -0.90 3.56
N ASP A 26 2.99 -2.12 3.02
CA ASP A 26 2.75 -3.36 3.77
C ASP A 26 3.63 -3.48 5.03
N ARG A 27 4.89 -3.05 4.95
CA ARG A 27 5.81 -3.02 6.08
C ARG A 27 5.40 -2.02 7.15
N ASP A 28 5.02 -0.81 6.74
CA ASP A 28 4.56 0.27 7.62
C ASP A 28 3.19 -0.03 8.23
N TYR A 29 2.37 -0.83 7.53
CA TYR A 29 1.02 -1.21 7.94
C TYR A 29 0.97 -2.49 8.79
N GLY A 30 2.00 -3.33 8.73
CA GLY A 30 2.09 -4.60 9.46
C GLY A 30 2.21 -4.41 10.98
N ILE A 31 2.13 -5.53 11.72
CA ILE A 31 2.20 -5.57 13.20
C ILE A 31 3.50 -4.93 13.73
N LYS A 32 4.56 -4.92 12.92
CA LYS A 32 5.87 -4.31 13.24
C LYS A 32 6.04 -2.90 12.66
N GLY A 33 4.98 -2.32 12.09
CA GLY A 33 4.99 -0.96 11.58
C GLY A 33 5.27 0.03 12.71
N THR A 34 6.21 0.95 12.48
CA THR A 34 6.58 1.98 13.46
C THR A 34 5.79 3.27 13.29
N VAL A 35 4.89 3.31 12.32
CA VAL A 35 4.13 4.50 11.95
C VAL A 35 2.63 4.25 12.02
N THR A 36 1.86 5.33 12.16
CA THR A 36 0.41 5.23 12.12
C THR A 36 -0.06 4.82 10.73
N ARG A 37 -1.23 4.18 10.63
CA ARG A 37 -1.85 3.83 9.35
C ARG A 37 -2.02 5.04 8.44
N ALA A 38 -2.39 6.18 9.01
CA ALA A 38 -2.48 7.46 8.30
C ALA A 38 -1.16 7.84 7.62
N GLU A 39 -0.06 7.66 8.34
CA GLU A 39 1.27 7.97 7.88
C GLU A 39 1.75 6.96 6.82
N ALA A 40 1.44 5.66 7.01
CA ALA A 40 1.69 4.64 6.00
C ALA A 40 0.97 4.96 4.67
N ASP A 41 -0.32 5.31 4.73
CA ASP A 41 -1.11 5.67 3.55
C ASP A 41 -0.56 6.93 2.86
N LYS A 42 -0.18 7.95 3.66
CA LYS A 42 0.45 9.18 3.15
C LYS A 42 1.76 8.87 2.42
N ARG A 43 2.62 8.02 2.99
CA ARG A 43 3.89 7.60 2.37
C ARG A 43 3.67 6.83 1.07
N LEU A 44 2.66 5.95 1.02
CA LEU A 44 2.27 5.26 -0.21
C LEU A 44 1.89 6.28 -1.30
N ARG A 45 1.03 7.25 -0.96
CA ARG A 45 0.60 8.31 -1.89
C ARG A 45 1.80 9.10 -2.42
N GLU A 46 2.68 9.56 -1.54
CA GLU A 46 3.87 10.32 -1.93
C GLU A 46 4.81 9.50 -2.81
N CYS A 47 5.01 8.22 -2.49
CA CYS A 47 5.81 7.32 -3.30
C CYS A 47 5.22 7.13 -4.71
N MET A 48 3.90 6.94 -4.82
CA MET A 48 3.22 6.81 -6.11
C MET A 48 3.26 8.10 -6.94
N ILE A 49 3.12 9.27 -6.31
CA ILE A 49 3.28 10.58 -6.96
C ILE A 49 4.70 10.72 -7.52
N LYS A 50 5.73 10.42 -6.72
CA LYS A 50 7.14 10.47 -7.15
C LYS A 50 7.44 9.53 -8.32
N ASN A 51 6.72 8.42 -8.41
CA ASN A 51 6.84 7.45 -9.51
C ASN A 51 5.95 7.78 -10.73
N GLY A 52 5.37 8.98 -10.81
CA GLY A 52 4.62 9.43 -11.98
C GLY A 52 3.17 8.95 -12.05
N HIS A 53 2.61 8.47 -10.94
CA HIS A 53 1.23 7.98 -10.88
C HIS A 53 0.34 8.80 -9.92
N PRO A 54 0.22 10.13 -10.08
CA PRO A 54 -0.48 10.99 -9.12
C PRO A 54 -1.99 10.70 -9.02
N ILE A 55 -2.67 10.41 -10.13
CA ILE A 55 -4.10 10.09 -10.13
C ILE A 55 -4.36 8.79 -9.35
N LYS A 56 -3.60 7.74 -9.66
CA LYS A 56 -3.70 6.47 -8.94
C LYS A 56 -3.27 6.60 -7.48
N ALA A 57 -2.30 7.46 -7.16
CA ALA A 57 -1.90 7.71 -5.79
C ALA A 57 -3.06 8.19 -4.92
N TRP A 58 -3.84 9.14 -5.43
CA TRP A 58 -5.03 9.64 -4.73
C TRP A 58 -6.14 8.59 -4.67
N PHE A 59 -6.37 7.84 -5.75
CA PHE A 59 -7.35 6.75 -5.74
C PHE A 59 -7.01 5.69 -4.68
N PHE A 60 -5.76 5.20 -4.68
CA PHE A 60 -5.30 4.22 -3.70
C PHE A 60 -5.38 4.77 -2.28
N TRP A 61 -4.96 6.02 -2.06
CA TRP A 61 -5.05 6.68 -0.77
C TRP A 61 -6.49 6.72 -0.23
N VAL A 62 -7.46 7.09 -1.06
CA VAL A 62 -8.88 7.09 -0.67
C VAL A 62 -9.37 5.68 -0.36
N VAL A 63 -9.06 4.69 -1.22
CA VAL A 63 -9.49 3.30 -1.03
C VAL A 63 -8.93 2.71 0.27
N VAL A 64 -7.63 2.87 0.55
CA VAL A 64 -7.03 2.30 1.77
C VAL A 64 -7.55 2.99 3.04
N ARG A 65 -7.88 4.29 3.00
CA ARG A 65 -8.49 5.00 4.13
C ARG A 65 -9.91 4.53 4.41
N LEU A 66 -10.72 4.31 3.36
CA LEU A 66 -12.12 3.93 3.49
C LEU A 66 -12.32 2.43 3.74
N PHE A 67 -11.46 1.57 3.20
CA PHE A 67 -11.63 0.11 3.25
C PHE A 67 -10.53 -0.64 4.01
N GLY A 68 -9.42 0.02 4.35
CA GLY A 68 -8.31 -0.64 5.08
C GLY A 68 -8.69 -1.15 6.47
N TRP A 69 -9.70 -0.54 7.11
CA TRP A 69 -10.24 -1.03 8.39
C TRP A 69 -10.98 -2.36 8.29
N ILE A 70 -11.64 -2.67 7.17
CA ILE A 70 -12.42 -3.90 6.94
C ILE A 70 -11.44 -5.08 6.80
N PHE A 71 -10.35 -4.88 6.06
CA PHE A 71 -9.28 -5.87 5.95
C PHE A 71 -8.51 -6.08 7.26
N TYR A 72 -8.35 -5.02 8.06
CA TYR A 72 -7.68 -5.12 9.35
C TYR A 72 -8.52 -5.84 10.40
N ASN A 73 -9.83 -5.58 10.47
CA ASN A 73 -10.72 -6.26 11.42
C ASN A 73 -10.76 -7.77 11.19
N LYS A 74 -10.57 -8.23 9.95
CA LYS A 74 -10.42 -9.67 9.66
C LYS A 74 -9.15 -10.30 10.24
N LYS A 75 -8.07 -9.54 10.48
CA LYS A 75 -6.82 -10.06 11.06
C LYS A 75 -6.81 -10.06 12.60
N ASN A 76 -7.74 -9.37 13.25
CA ASN A 76 -7.90 -9.38 14.72
C ASN A 76 -9.03 -10.31 15.19
N LEU A 77 -9.62 -11.09 14.29
CA LEU A 77 -10.73 -12.01 14.57
C LEU A 77 -10.33 -13.50 14.43
N SER A 78 -9.02 -13.80 14.44
CA SER A 78 -8.51 -15.18 14.49
C SER A 78 -7.46 -15.34 15.56
#